data_AF-A0A645FWB6-F1
#
_entry.id   AF-A0A645FWB6-F1
#
_cell.length_a   1.000
_cell.length_b   1.000
_cell.length_c   1.000
_cell.angle_alpha   90.00
_cell.angle_beta   90.00
_cell.angle_gamma   90.00
#
_symmetry.space_group_name_H-M   'P 1'
#
loop_
_entity.id
_entity.type
_entity.pdbx_description
1 polymer ?
#
loop_
_entity_poly.entity_id
_entity_poly.type
_entity_poly.pdbx_seq_one_letter_code
_entity_poly.pdbx_strand_id
1 'polypeptide(L)'
;MRPAGFFRQKIRALREAADFFRRYEAEFIVSEETWILRRRLLAVRGVGEETADAILLYAFGKPLFVIDAYTRRVAQRHLALDGTMPYARLQQVFMAALPAEVAIYQEYHALLVEFCKNSCRKNGCGTHCGELR
;
A
#
# COMPACT_ATOMS: atom_id res chain seq x y z
N MET A 1 -7.48 -9.49 21.27
CA MET A 1 -6.78 -9.70 19.97
C MET A 1 -6.07 -11.06 20.01
N ARG A 2 -6.52 -12.02 19.18
CA ARG A 2 -5.89 -13.34 18.97
C ARG A 2 -4.55 -13.18 18.22
N PRO A 3 -3.60 -14.14 18.26
CA PRO A 3 -2.20 -13.86 17.95
C PRO A 3 -1.97 -13.71 16.44
N ALA A 4 -2.04 -12.46 15.96
CA ALA A 4 -1.26 -12.07 14.81
C ALA A 4 0.22 -12.04 15.23
N GLY A 5 1.12 -12.61 14.43
CA GLY A 5 2.56 -12.45 14.65
C GLY A 5 2.94 -10.97 14.87
N PHE A 6 3.96 -10.73 15.70
CA PHE A 6 4.43 -9.39 16.11
C PHE A 6 3.44 -8.55 16.93
N PHE A 7 2.59 -9.21 17.72
CA PHE A 7 1.54 -8.58 18.52
C PHE A 7 1.98 -7.36 19.35
N ARG A 8 3.13 -7.44 20.04
CA ARG A 8 3.63 -6.32 20.87
C ARG A 8 3.98 -5.08 20.05
N GLN A 9 4.60 -5.27 18.88
CA GLN A 9 4.94 -4.18 17.97
C GLN A 9 3.68 -3.59 17.34
N LYS A 10 2.69 -4.43 17.00
CA LYS A 10 1.39 -3.99 16.47
C LYS A 10 0.59 -3.16 17.48
N ILE A 11 0.52 -3.59 18.75
CA ILE A 11 -0.13 -2.77 19.79
C ILE A 11 0.54 -1.41 19.91
N ARG A 12 1.88 -1.37 19.93
CA ARG A 12 2.60 -0.11 20.02
C ARG A 12 2.28 0.79 18.83
N ALA A 13 2.39 0.28 17.61
CA ALA A 13 2.08 1.04 16.40
C ALA A 13 0.65 1.61 16.42
N LEU A 14 -0.33 0.82 16.89
CA LEU A 14 -1.72 1.29 17.03
C LEU A 14 -1.87 2.43 18.03
N ARG A 15 -1.19 2.36 19.19
CA ARG A 15 -1.21 3.45 20.17
C ARG A 15 -0.58 4.73 19.61
N GLU A 16 0.60 4.60 19.00
CA GLU A 16 1.31 5.73 18.40
C GLU A 16 0.48 6.38 17.28
N ALA A 17 -0.17 5.57 16.43
CA ALA A 17 -1.06 6.06 15.38
C ALA A 17 -2.33 6.73 15.96
N ALA A 18 -2.94 6.17 17.00
CA ALA A 18 -4.11 6.77 17.64
C ALA A 18 -3.77 8.12 18.28
N ASP A 19 -2.64 8.22 18.99
CA ASP A 19 -2.15 9.47 19.58
C ASP A 19 -1.71 10.49 18.53
N PHE A 20 -1.25 10.03 17.37
CA PHE A 20 -0.99 10.87 16.20
C PHE A 20 -2.29 11.47 15.66
N PHE A 21 -3.29 10.64 15.33
CA PHE A 21 -4.53 11.13 14.72
C PHE A 21 -5.37 11.98 15.67
N ARG A 22 -5.33 11.72 16.99
CA ARG A 22 -5.92 12.66 17.98
C ARG A 22 -5.45 14.10 17.85
N ARG A 23 -4.25 14.33 17.31
CA ARG A 23 -3.64 15.66 17.16
C ARG A 23 -3.74 16.21 15.74
N TYR A 24 -3.70 15.34 14.73
CA TYR A 24 -3.51 15.76 13.34
C TYR A 24 -4.65 15.35 12.39
N GLU A 25 -5.69 14.63 12.83
CA GLU A 25 -6.77 14.17 11.95
C GLU A 25 -7.44 15.31 11.17
N ALA A 26 -7.77 16.42 11.83
CA ALA A 26 -8.39 17.58 11.18
C ALA A 26 -7.55 18.09 10.00
N GLU A 27 -6.23 18.12 10.14
CA GLU A 27 -5.33 18.52 9.05
C GLU A 27 -5.35 17.53 7.89
N PHE A 28 -5.38 16.23 8.19
CA PHE A 28 -5.44 15.19 7.15
C PHE A 28 -6.75 15.22 6.36
N ILE A 29 -7.85 15.65 6.98
CA ILE A 29 -9.16 15.79 6.33
C ILE A 29 -9.17 16.96 5.35
N VAL A 30 -8.55 18.10 5.69
CA VAL A 30 -8.65 19.33 4.88
C VAL A 30 -7.48 19.58 3.94
N SER A 31 -6.33 18.95 4.17
CA SER A 31 -5.11 19.23 3.43
C SER A 31 -5.06 18.46 2.11
N GLU A 32 -4.63 19.14 1.04
CA GLU A 32 -4.33 18.53 -0.27
C GLU A 32 -2.84 18.19 -0.46
N GLU A 33 -2.00 18.54 0.52
CA GLU A 33 -0.54 18.37 0.48
C GLU A 33 -0.12 16.92 0.75
N THR A 34 -0.47 16.01 -0.17
CA THR A 34 -0.32 14.56 -0.06
C THR A 34 1.07 14.11 0.42
N TRP A 35 2.14 14.68 -0.13
CA TRP A 35 3.52 14.30 0.23
C TRP A 35 3.93 14.79 1.62
N ILE A 36 3.38 15.91 2.09
CA ILE A 36 3.61 16.40 3.46
C ILE A 36 2.91 15.47 4.45
N LEU A 37 1.66 15.08 4.17
CA LEU A 37 0.90 14.12 4.97
C LEU A 37 1.61 12.77 5.04
N ARG A 38 2.13 12.28 3.90
CA ARG A 38 2.93 11.04 3.82
C ARG A 38 4.18 11.11 4.69
N ARG A 39 4.95 12.20 4.60
CA ARG A 39 6.16 12.37 5.41
C ARG A 39 5.85 12.37 6.92
N ARG A 40 4.70 12.92 7.32
CA ARG A 40 4.27 12.90 8.73
C ARG A 40 3.88 11.49 9.19
N LEU A 41 3.15 10.73 8.38
CA LEU A 41 2.83 9.33 8.70
C LEU A 41 4.10 8.49 8.83
N LEU A 42 5.07 8.66 7.95
CA LEU A 42 6.36 7.95 8.01
C LEU A 42 7.19 8.31 9.25
N ALA A 43 6.92 9.45 9.90
CA ALA A 43 7.55 9.80 11.18
C ALA A 43 6.89 9.08 12.37
N VAL A 44 5.71 8.47 12.20
CA VAL A 44 5.03 7.71 13.25
C VAL A 44 5.70 6.36 13.41
N ARG A 45 6.15 6.06 14.63
CA ARG A 45 6.85 4.81 14.92
C ARG A 45 5.96 3.60 14.63
N GLY A 46 6.42 2.74 13.72
CA GLY A 46 5.71 1.53 13.32
C GLY A 46 4.81 1.70 12.09
N VAL A 47 4.77 2.90 11.49
CA VAL A 47 4.15 3.14 10.19
C VAL A 47 5.25 3.11 9.12
N GLY A 48 5.19 2.10 8.25
CA GLY A 48 6.05 2.02 7.06
C GLY A 48 5.37 2.60 5.83
N GLU A 49 6.07 2.58 4.69
CA GLU A 49 5.58 3.13 3.41
C GLU A 49 4.25 2.52 2.98
N GLU A 50 4.12 1.19 3.01
CA GLU A 50 2.87 0.49 2.66
C GLU A 50 1.69 0.97 3.53
N THR A 51 1.91 1.08 4.84
CA THR A 51 0.86 1.51 5.78
C THR A 51 0.51 2.99 5.61
N ALA A 52 1.52 3.85 5.42
CA ALA A 52 1.29 5.28 5.21
C ALA A 52 0.46 5.51 3.94
N ASP A 53 0.81 4.84 2.85
CA ASP A 53 0.15 5.00 1.56
C ASP A 53 -1.24 4.38 1.57
N ALA A 54 -1.44 3.25 2.25
CA ALA A 54 -2.76 2.66 2.44
C ALA A 54 -3.69 3.58 3.24
N ILE A 55 -3.21 4.20 4.31
CA ILE A 55 -3.99 5.18 5.09
C ILE A 55 -4.37 6.36 4.21
N LEU A 56 -3.42 6.94 3.48
CA LEU A 56 -3.66 8.10 2.64
C LEU A 56 -4.64 7.78 1.51
N LEU A 57 -4.49 6.63 0.85
CA LEU A 57 -5.35 6.21 -0.25
C LEU A 57 -6.77 5.88 0.21
N TYR A 58 -6.91 5.04 1.25
CA TYR A 58 -8.21 4.49 1.64
C TYR A 58 -8.96 5.35 2.66
N ALA A 59 -8.27 6.01 3.59
CA ALA A 59 -8.93 6.81 4.62
C ALA A 59 -9.06 8.29 4.25
N PHE A 60 -8.08 8.85 3.53
CA PHE A 60 -8.04 10.29 3.22
C PHE A 60 -8.14 10.62 1.73
N GLY A 61 -8.39 9.62 0.88
CA GLY A 61 -8.64 9.83 -0.55
C GLY A 61 -7.49 10.52 -1.29
N LYS A 62 -6.24 10.23 -0.94
CA LYS A 62 -5.07 10.77 -1.63
C LYS A 62 -4.54 9.76 -2.65
N PRO A 63 -4.24 10.16 -3.89
CA PRO A 63 -3.85 9.24 -4.97
C PRO A 63 -2.39 8.80 -4.82
N LEU A 64 -2.11 7.92 -3.85
CA LEU A 64 -0.83 7.22 -3.69
C LEU A 64 -1.05 5.74 -3.92
N PHE A 65 -0.36 5.17 -4.90
CA PHE A 65 -0.49 3.76 -5.21
C PHE A 65 0.25 2.90 -4.16
N VAL A 66 -0.42 1.90 -3.58
CA VAL A 66 0.13 1.07 -2.51
C VAL A 66 1.01 -0.04 -3.09
N ILE A 67 2.25 -0.19 -2.60
CA ILE A 67 3.17 -1.24 -3.01
C ILE A 67 3.35 -2.27 -1.90
N ASP A 68 2.55 -3.33 -1.93
CA ASP A 68 2.64 -4.44 -0.99
C ASP A 68 3.35 -5.68 -1.61
N ALA A 69 3.37 -6.78 -0.86
CA ALA A 69 3.95 -8.04 -1.33
C ALA A 69 3.21 -8.66 -2.52
N TYR A 70 1.92 -8.36 -2.71
CA TYR A 70 1.13 -8.80 -3.86
C TYR A 70 1.53 -8.02 -5.11
N THR A 71 1.55 -6.70 -4.99
CA THR A 71 1.95 -5.77 -6.03
C THR A 71 3.36 -6.07 -6.54
N ARG A 72 4.32 -6.25 -5.64
CA ARG A 72 5.71 -6.61 -6.00
C ARG A 72 5.80 -7.92 -6.78
N ARG A 73 5.01 -8.91 -6.37
CA ARG A 73 5.00 -10.22 -7.03
C ARG A 73 4.41 -10.14 -8.42
N VAL A 74 3.33 -9.37 -8.61
CA VAL A 74 2.75 -9.16 -9.93
C VAL A 74 3.71 -8.36 -10.82
N ALA A 75 4.30 -7.29 -10.30
CA ALA A 75 5.30 -6.50 -11.00
C ALA A 75 6.45 -7.38 -11.54
N GLN A 76 6.99 -8.25 -10.69
CA GLN A 76 8.07 -9.16 -11.06
C GLN A 76 7.67 -10.22 -12.08
N ARG A 77 6.51 -10.86 -11.88
CA ARG A 77 6.13 -12.05 -12.67
C ARG A 77 5.39 -11.73 -13.97
N HIS A 78 4.69 -10.59 -14.03
CA HIS A 78 3.77 -10.27 -15.13
C HIS A 78 4.10 -8.96 -15.84
N LEU A 79 4.77 -8.02 -15.18
CA LEU A 79 5.09 -6.71 -15.79
C LEU A 79 6.56 -6.57 -16.19
N ALA A 80 7.34 -7.64 -16.08
CA ALA A 80 8.79 -7.65 -16.34
C ALA A 80 9.57 -6.56 -15.58
N LEU A 81 9.08 -6.16 -14.40
CA LEU A 81 9.74 -5.18 -13.53
C LEU A 81 10.69 -5.89 -12.56
N ASP A 82 11.75 -5.20 -12.15
CA ASP A 82 12.62 -5.69 -11.08
C ASP A 82 11.85 -5.73 -9.75
N GLY A 83 11.57 -6.94 -9.24
CA GLY A 83 10.89 -7.15 -7.96
C GLY A 83 11.69 -6.67 -6.74
N THR A 84 13.00 -6.45 -6.87
CA THR A 84 13.89 -5.95 -5.82
C THR A 84 13.97 -4.43 -5.77
N MET A 85 13.34 -3.74 -6.72
CA MET A 85 13.30 -2.30 -6.80
C MET A 85 12.82 -1.64 -5.49
N PRO A 86 13.42 -0.52 -5.06
CA PRO A 86 12.96 0.22 -3.88
C PRO A 86 11.48 0.59 -3.98
N TYR A 87 10.78 0.60 -2.84
CA TYR A 87 9.33 0.90 -2.77
C TYR A 87 8.97 2.17 -3.53
N ALA A 88 9.65 3.29 -3.22
CA ALA A 88 9.36 4.58 -3.84
C ALA A 88 9.52 4.54 -5.36
N ARG A 89 10.50 3.77 -5.87
CA ARG A 89 10.72 3.67 -7.31
C ARG A 89 9.64 2.82 -7.98
N LEU A 90 9.22 1.71 -7.37
CA LEU A 90 8.14 0.91 -7.91
C LEU A 90 6.80 1.66 -7.86
N GLN A 91 6.53 2.40 -6.78
CA GLN A 91 5.35 3.26 -6.66
C GLN A 91 5.28 4.28 -7.80
N GLN A 92 6.40 4.95 -8.11
CA GLN A 92 6.48 5.90 -9.22
C GLN A 92 6.13 5.24 -10.56
N VAL A 93 6.55 3.99 -10.80
CA VAL A 93 6.21 3.26 -12.04
C VAL A 93 4.71 3.08 -12.18
N PHE A 94 4.02 2.62 -11.12
CA PHE A 94 2.56 2.46 -11.15
C PHE A 94 1.83 3.82 -11.29
N MET A 95 2.24 4.83 -10.52
CA MET A 95 1.62 6.16 -10.56
C MET A 95 1.87 6.91 -11.88
N ALA A 96 2.95 6.60 -12.60
CA ALA A 96 3.20 7.16 -13.93
C ALA A 96 2.43 6.43 -15.04
N ALA A 97 2.07 5.16 -14.81
CA ALA A 97 1.37 4.32 -15.79
C ALA A 97 -0.16 4.39 -15.69
N LEU A 98 -0.70 4.82 -14.56
CA LEU A 98 -2.14 4.89 -14.28
C LEU A 98 -2.60 6.36 -14.15
N PRO A 99 -3.85 6.68 -14.51
CA PRO A 99 -4.41 8.00 -14.20
C PRO A 99 -4.41 8.24 -12.69
N ALA A 100 -4.10 9.48 -12.28
CA ALA A 100 -3.97 9.86 -10.87
C ALA A 100 -5.33 10.03 -10.18
N GLU A 101 -6.11 8.95 -10.13
CA GLU A 101 -7.46 8.90 -9.59
C GLU A 101 -7.54 7.90 -8.43
N VAL A 102 -8.13 8.32 -7.32
CA VAL A 102 -8.26 7.51 -6.10
C VAL A 102 -8.98 6.19 -6.38
N ALA A 103 -10.10 6.24 -7.11
CA ALA A 103 -10.90 5.06 -7.43
C ALA A 103 -10.09 4.03 -8.23
N ILE A 104 -9.33 4.48 -9.24
CA ILE A 104 -8.48 3.61 -10.05
C ILE A 104 -7.42 2.95 -9.18
N TYR A 105 -6.75 3.71 -8.30
CA TYR A 105 -5.71 3.15 -7.44
C TYR A 105 -6.28 2.13 -6.43
N GLN A 106 -7.44 2.44 -5.84
CA GLN A 106 -8.12 1.53 -4.91
C GLN A 106 -8.54 0.23 -5.58
N GLU A 107 -9.18 0.32 -6.76
CA GLU A 107 -9.66 -0.84 -7.52
C GLU A 107 -8.50 -1.68 -8.03
N TYR A 108 -7.50 -1.05 -8.68
CA TYR A 108 -6.36 -1.77 -9.23
C TYR A 108 -5.57 -2.50 -8.14
N HIS A 109 -5.30 -1.84 -7.00
CA HIS A 109 -4.68 -2.51 -5.86
C HIS A 109 -5.52 -3.70 -5.35
N ALA A 110 -6.84 -3.54 -5.22
CA ALA A 110 -7.73 -4.64 -4.81
C ALA A 110 -7.70 -5.82 -5.80
N LEU A 111 -7.69 -5.55 -7.11
CA LEU A 111 -7.59 -6.58 -8.16
C LEU A 111 -6.26 -7.34 -8.09
N LEU A 112 -5.14 -6.65 -7.86
CA LEU A 112 -3.84 -7.30 -7.68
C LEU A 112 -3.84 -8.25 -6.48
N VAL A 113 -4.41 -7.80 -5.35
CA VAL A 113 -4.54 -8.60 -4.14
C VAL A 113 -5.39 -9.85 -4.41
N GLU A 114 -6.54 -9.69 -5.06
CA GLU A 114 -7.47 -10.78 -5.34
C GLU A 114 -6.88 -11.79 -6.32
N PHE A 115 -6.26 -11.31 -7.40
CA PHE A 115 -5.53 -12.13 -8.36
C PHE A 115 -4.44 -12.96 -7.68
N CYS A 116 -3.70 -12.34 -6.76
CA CYS A 116 -2.65 -13.02 -6.02
C CYS A 116 -3.14 -14.08 -5.02
N LYS A 117 -4.31 -13.87 -4.41
CA LYS A 117 -4.92 -14.85 -3.50
C LYS A 117 -5.42 -16.07 -4.28
N ASN A 118 -6.06 -15.82 -5.42
CA ASN A 118 -6.71 -16.88 -6.18
C ASN A 118 -5.74 -17.63 -7.08
N SER A 119 -4.86 -16.90 -7.78
CA SER A 119 -4.05 -17.44 -8.88
C SER A 119 -2.54 -17.22 -8.70
N CYS A 120 -2.05 -15.97 -8.59
CA CYS A 120 -0.61 -15.71 -8.49
C CYS A 120 -0.12 -15.83 -7.03
N ARG A 121 -0.10 -17.06 -6.51
CA ARG A 121 0.24 -17.35 -5.11
C ARG A 121 1.75 -17.26 -4.89
N LYS A 122 2.16 -17.15 -3.62
CA LYS A 122 3.59 -17.08 -3.24
C LYS A 122 4.34 -18.33 -3.73
N ASN A 123 3.79 -19.52 -3.47
CA ASN A 123 4.42 -20.83 -3.72
C ASN A 123 3.78 -21.60 -4.90
N GLY A 124 3.39 -20.92 -5.97
CA GLY A 124 2.82 -21.57 -7.16
C GLY A 124 1.88 -20.64 -7.93
N CYS A 125 1.60 -20.97 -9.18
CA CYS A 125 0.65 -20.24 -10.03
C CYS A 125 -0.57 -21.11 -10.33
N GLY A 126 -1.76 -20.53 -10.16
CA GLY A 126 -3.02 -21.11 -10.59
C GLY A 126 -3.27 -20.92 -12.09
N THR A 127 -4.43 -21.39 -12.55
CA THR A 127 -4.84 -21.40 -13.97
C THR A 127 -4.74 -20.02 -14.62
N HIS A 128 -5.25 -18.97 -13.97
CA HIS A 128 -5.29 -17.62 -14.54
C HIS A 128 -3.93 -16.89 -14.56
N CYS A 129 -2.87 -17.46 -13.97
CA CYS A 129 -1.55 -16.82 -13.94
C CYS A 129 -0.90 -16.79 -15.34
N GLY A 130 -1.25 -17.75 -16.22
CA GLY A 130 -0.74 -17.79 -17.60
C GLY A 130 -1.43 -16.82 -18.56
N GLU A 131 -2.61 -16.32 -18.20
CA GLU A 131 -3.47 -15.50 -19.09
C GLU A 131 -3.07 -14.02 -19.13
N LEU A 132 -2.26 -13.57 -18.17
CA LEU A 132 -1.76 -12.19 -18.05
C LEU A 132 -0.37 -11.99 -18.71
N ARG A 133 -0.03 -12.81 -19.71
CA ARG A 133 1.23 -12.73 -20.45
C ARG A 133 1.10 -11.90 -21.72
#